data_AF-A0A259CVL2-F1
#
_entry.id   AF-A0A259CVL2-F1
#
_cell.length_a   1.000
_cell.length_b   1.000
_cell.length_c   1.000
_cell.angle_alpha   90.00
_cell.angle_beta   90.00
_cell.angle_gamma   90.00
#
_symmetry.space_group_name_H-M   'P 1'
#
loop_
_entity.id
_entity.type
_entity.pdbx_description
1 polymer ?
#
loop_
_entity_poly.entity_id
_entity_poly.type
_entity_poly.pdbx_seq_one_letter_code
_entity_poly.pdbx_strand_id
1 'polypeptide(L)'
;MTRKKDQDSKVAVGDRRGFIKASAVTATSIGIGFVAASEPVLAAAIETDFKGIKAGEQMIPVGTFQMPTYVARPENAKGKLPIVIVASEIFGVHEYIADVTRRFAKLGYMAIAPEFFIRAGDPNTYGTTADIMSNIVAKTPDSQVLNDIQAALV
;
A
#
# COMPACT_ATOMS: atom_id res chain seq x y z
N MET A 1 76.54 -5.23 -2.11
CA MET A 1 77.01 -4.56 -3.33
C MET A 1 75.91 -4.68 -4.37
N THR A 2 75.27 -3.56 -4.75
CA THR A 2 74.51 -3.30 -6.01
C THR A 2 73.31 -4.21 -6.38
N ARG A 3 72.12 -3.77 -6.81
CA ARG A 3 71.59 -2.47 -7.31
C ARG A 3 70.05 -2.54 -7.30
N LYS A 4 69.41 -1.39 -7.07
CA LYS A 4 68.01 -1.06 -7.41
C LYS A 4 67.83 -1.09 -8.94
N LYS A 5 66.71 -1.61 -9.45
CA LYS A 5 66.15 -1.21 -10.75
C LYS A 5 64.62 -1.40 -10.78
N ASP A 6 63.96 -0.27 -10.62
CA ASP A 6 62.72 0.24 -11.22
C ASP A 6 61.69 -0.71 -11.85
N GLN A 7 60.46 -0.58 -11.33
CA GLN A 7 59.18 -0.34 -12.02
C GLN A 7 58.96 -1.00 -13.40
N ASP A 8 57.99 -1.92 -13.42
CA ASP A 8 57.06 -2.04 -14.54
C ASP A 8 55.64 -2.26 -13.99
N SER A 9 54.79 -1.28 -14.25
CA SER A 9 53.36 -1.25 -13.96
C SER A 9 52.63 -2.33 -14.74
N LYS A 10 52.17 -3.38 -14.06
CA LYS A 10 51.16 -4.29 -14.60
C LYS A 10 49.84 -4.03 -13.90
N VAL A 11 48.93 -3.41 -14.65
CA VAL A 11 47.51 -3.22 -14.34
C VAL A 11 46.97 -4.50 -13.70
N ALA A 12 46.60 -4.42 -12.42
CA ALA A 12 45.91 -5.51 -11.73
C ALA A 12 44.52 -5.64 -12.34
N VAL A 13 44.39 -6.49 -13.36
CA VAL A 13 43.10 -7.00 -13.82
C VAL A 13 42.50 -7.73 -12.63
N GLY A 14 41.51 -7.08 -12.00
CA GLY A 14 40.84 -7.58 -10.80
C GLY A 14 40.33 -9.00 -10.97
N ASP A 15 40.72 -9.86 -10.05
CA ASP A 15 40.23 -11.23 -9.95
C ASP A 15 38.72 -11.20 -9.65
N ARG A 16 37.94 -11.64 -10.64
CA ARG A 16 36.47 -11.70 -10.61
C ARG A 16 35.92 -12.55 -9.44
N ARG A 17 36.77 -13.33 -8.79
CA ARG A 17 36.42 -14.18 -7.64
C ARG A 17 36.44 -13.45 -6.30
N GLY A 18 37.07 -12.27 -6.21
CA GLY A 18 37.04 -11.43 -5.01
C GLY A 18 35.70 -10.70 -4.81
N PHE A 19 35.03 -10.34 -5.91
CA PHE A 19 33.74 -9.63 -5.86
C PHE A 19 32.56 -10.48 -5.39
N ILE A 20 32.60 -11.81 -5.60
CA ILE A 20 31.49 -12.68 -5.20
C ILE A 20 31.49 -12.95 -3.68
N LYS A 21 32.64 -12.85 -2.99
CA LYS A 21 32.70 -13.07 -1.54
C LYS A 21 32.15 -11.91 -0.71
N ALA A 22 32.03 -10.70 -1.27
CA ALA A 22 31.40 -9.57 -0.59
C ALA A 22 29.87 -9.57 -0.70
N SER A 23 29.29 -10.37 -1.61
CA SER A 23 27.85 -10.35 -1.91
C SER A 23 27.07 -11.53 -1.31
N ALA A 24 27.74 -12.47 -0.65
CA ALA A 24 27.16 -13.76 -0.27
C ALA A 24 26.88 -13.97 1.23
N VAL A 25 27.10 -12.96 2.08
CA VAL A 25 26.68 -13.02 3.51
C VAL A 25 25.33 -12.34 3.76
N THR A 26 24.69 -11.79 2.72
CA THR A 26 23.38 -11.10 2.86
C THR A 26 22.38 -11.54 1.79
N ALA A 27 22.41 -12.82 1.43
CA ALA A 27 21.47 -13.42 0.49
C ALA A 27 20.72 -14.58 1.15
N THR A 28 19.89 -14.27 2.15
CA THR A 28 18.77 -15.13 2.55
C THR A 28 17.51 -14.60 1.87
N SER A 29 17.20 -15.23 0.73
CA SER A 29 15.88 -15.40 0.11
C SER A 29 14.99 -14.19 -0.25
N ILE A 30 15.03 -13.85 -1.55
CA ILE A 30 13.96 -13.38 -2.45
C ILE A 30 13.60 -11.87 -2.41
N GLY A 31 13.97 -11.16 -3.49
CA GLY A 31 13.37 -9.86 -3.86
C GLY A 31 14.30 -8.66 -4.07
N ILE A 32 15.49 -8.83 -4.67
CA ILE A 32 16.43 -7.72 -4.91
C ILE A 32 15.99 -6.88 -6.12
N GLY A 33 15.11 -5.91 -5.87
CA GLY A 33 14.76 -4.85 -6.82
C GLY A 33 14.43 -3.51 -6.16
N PHE A 34 14.47 -3.43 -4.83
CA PHE A 34 14.07 -2.24 -4.08
C PHE A 34 15.22 -1.74 -3.18
N VAL A 35 15.96 -0.78 -3.73
CA VAL A 35 16.59 0.36 -3.05
C VAL A 35 17.63 0.07 -1.95
N ALA A 36 18.93 0.18 -2.29
CA ALA A 36 20.05 0.24 -1.34
C ALA A 36 20.17 1.59 -0.57
N ALA A 37 19.23 2.52 -0.77
CA ALA A 37 19.20 3.87 -0.19
C ALA A 37 18.02 4.12 0.76
N SER A 38 17.05 3.20 0.84
CA SER A 38 16.05 3.24 1.89
C SER A 38 16.65 2.47 3.05
N GLU A 39 17.03 3.17 4.13
CA GLU A 39 17.12 2.50 5.42
C GLU A 39 15.83 1.70 5.64
N PRO A 40 15.88 0.55 6.32
CA PRO A 40 14.66 -0.12 6.74
C PRO A 40 13.94 0.88 7.63
N VAL A 41 12.95 1.57 7.08
CA VAL A 41 12.01 2.30 7.90
C VAL A 41 11.39 1.20 8.73
N LEU A 42 11.82 1.11 9.99
CA LEU A 42 11.06 0.50 11.06
C LEU A 42 9.78 1.33 11.15
N ALA A 43 8.90 1.17 10.16
CA ALA A 43 7.56 1.69 10.18
C ALA A 43 6.91 0.85 11.26
N ALA A 44 7.03 1.30 12.50
CA ALA A 44 6.09 0.89 13.53
C ALA A 44 4.74 1.05 12.87
N ALA A 45 4.05 -0.07 12.63
CA ALA A 45 2.75 -0.07 11.99
C ALA A 45 1.91 0.91 12.80
N ILE A 46 1.58 2.04 12.19
CA ILE A 46 0.76 3.06 12.85
C ILE A 46 -0.60 2.41 12.97
N GLU A 47 -0.99 2.05 14.19
CA GLU A 47 -2.31 1.56 14.50
C GLU A 47 -3.07 2.66 15.22
N THR A 48 -4.07 3.19 14.54
CA THR A 48 -4.90 4.28 15.04
C THR A 48 -6.02 3.71 15.88
N ASP A 49 -6.01 4.03 17.17
CA ASP A 49 -7.03 3.61 18.12
C ASP A 49 -8.41 4.24 17.83
N PHE A 50 -9.47 3.66 18.37
CA PHE A 50 -10.85 4.12 18.18
C PHE A 50 -11.30 5.27 19.13
N LYS A 51 -10.46 5.72 20.07
CA LYS A 51 -10.84 6.75 21.05
C LYS A 51 -11.24 8.07 20.39
N GLY A 52 -12.45 8.54 20.66
CA GLY A 52 -12.95 9.81 20.13
C GLY A 52 -13.39 9.78 18.66
N ILE A 53 -13.39 8.60 18.02
CA ILE A 53 -13.93 8.38 16.68
C ILE A 53 -14.97 7.26 16.72
N LYS A 54 -15.91 7.29 15.78
CA LYS A 54 -16.77 6.16 15.43
C LYS A 54 -16.33 5.65 14.08
N ALA A 55 -15.96 4.38 14.01
CA ALA A 55 -15.50 3.76 12.78
C ALA A 55 -16.05 2.33 12.64
N GLY A 56 -16.28 1.90 11.41
CA GLY A 56 -16.79 0.57 11.11
C GLY A 56 -17.31 0.45 9.68
N GLU A 57 -17.69 -0.76 9.31
CA GLU A 57 -18.30 -1.03 8.02
C GLU A 57 -19.77 -0.58 8.00
N GLN A 58 -20.17 0.04 6.90
CA GLN A 58 -21.53 0.45 6.61
C GLN A 58 -21.88 0.04 5.18
N MET A 59 -23.12 -0.40 4.99
CA MET A 59 -23.64 -0.71 3.67
C MET A 59 -24.23 0.54 3.03
N ILE A 60 -23.65 0.98 1.90
CA ILE A 60 -24.12 2.12 1.12
C ILE A 60 -24.87 1.61 -0.13
N PRO A 61 -26.13 2.03 -0.36
CA PRO A 61 -26.88 1.61 -1.53
C PRO A 61 -26.32 2.24 -2.82
N VAL A 62 -26.02 1.41 -3.81
CA VAL A 62 -25.68 1.80 -5.18
C VAL A 62 -26.67 1.13 -6.13
N GLY A 63 -27.79 1.80 -6.38
CA GLY A 63 -28.93 1.17 -7.05
C GLY A 63 -29.52 0.04 -6.21
N THR A 64 -29.48 -1.19 -6.71
CA THR A 64 -29.91 -2.40 -5.98
C THR A 64 -28.79 -3.08 -5.20
N PHE A 65 -27.55 -2.62 -5.36
CA PHE A 65 -26.38 -3.20 -4.73
C PHE A 65 -26.08 -2.54 -3.38
N GLN A 66 -25.83 -3.33 -2.34
CA GLN A 66 -25.38 -2.82 -1.04
C GLN A 66 -23.86 -2.90 -0.98
N MET A 67 -23.19 -1.76 -1.16
CA MET A 67 -21.74 -1.65 -1.17
C MET A 67 -21.19 -1.59 0.25
N PRO A 68 -20.37 -2.57 0.67
CA PRO A 68 -19.58 -2.45 1.89
C PRO A 68 -18.67 -1.23 1.80
N THR A 69 -18.62 -0.45 2.86
CA THR A 69 -17.84 0.78 2.91
C THR A 69 -17.34 0.97 4.33
N TYR A 70 -16.03 1.12 4.51
CA TYR A 70 -15.48 1.48 5.81
C TYR A 70 -15.63 2.99 6.03
N VAL A 71 -16.28 3.38 7.11
CA VAL A 71 -16.54 4.80 7.43
C VAL A 71 -15.92 5.10 8.78
N ALA A 72 -15.19 6.21 8.90
CA ALA A 72 -14.70 6.73 10.17
C ALA A 72 -14.99 8.23 10.30
N ARG A 73 -15.40 8.66 11.50
CA ARG A 73 -15.68 10.08 11.79
C ARG A 73 -15.48 10.41 13.28
N PRO A 74 -15.27 11.68 13.66
CA PRO A 74 -15.29 12.08 15.07
C PRO A 74 -16.61 11.71 15.74
N GLU A 75 -16.53 11.18 16.96
CA GLU A 75 -17.71 10.72 17.71
C GLU A 75 -18.67 11.86 18.07
N ASN A 76 -18.10 13.00 18.46
CA ASN A 76 -18.80 14.18 18.99
C ASN A 76 -18.94 15.32 17.97
N ALA A 77 -18.85 15.02 16.68
CA ALA A 77 -19.02 16.01 15.62
C ALA A 77 -20.41 16.68 15.70
N LYS A 78 -20.45 18.01 15.71
CA LYS A 78 -21.68 18.79 15.66
C LYS A 78 -21.83 19.39 14.27
N GLY A 79 -22.75 18.86 13.47
CA GLY A 79 -23.03 19.33 12.12
C GLY A 79 -22.33 18.54 11.01
N LYS A 80 -22.32 19.09 9.79
CA LYS A 80 -21.72 18.45 8.60
C LYS A 80 -20.20 18.46 8.71
N LEU A 81 -19.57 17.34 8.34
CA LEU A 81 -18.12 17.19 8.31
C LEU A 81 -17.61 17.33 6.88
N PRO A 82 -16.38 17.85 6.68
CA PRO A 82 -15.70 17.71 5.40
C PRO A 82 -15.45 16.21 5.12
N ILE A 83 -15.73 15.80 3.89
CA ILE A 83 -15.64 14.39 3.49
C ILE A 83 -14.30 14.13 2.79
N VAL A 84 -13.66 13.01 3.14
CA VAL A 84 -12.47 12.48 2.46
C VAL A 84 -12.80 11.08 1.94
N ILE A 85 -12.68 10.88 0.64
CA ILE A 85 -12.72 9.54 0.04
C ILE A 85 -11.31 8.96 0.05
N VAL A 86 -11.15 7.79 0.65
CA VAL A 86 -9.91 7.04 0.68
C VAL A 86 -10.03 5.92 -0.33
N ALA A 87 -9.38 6.09 -1.49
CA ALA A 87 -9.35 5.06 -2.52
C ALA A 87 -8.35 3.96 -2.15
N SER A 88 -8.79 2.71 -2.22
CA SER A 88 -7.93 1.55 -2.01
C SER A 88 -6.98 1.32 -3.18
N GLU A 89 -5.87 0.66 -2.88
CA GLU A 89 -5.03 0.03 -3.88
C GLU A 89 -5.69 -1.25 -4.42
N ILE A 90 -5.00 -1.98 -5.31
CA ILE A 90 -5.54 -3.17 -6.02
C ILE A 90 -5.99 -4.31 -5.09
N PHE A 91 -5.70 -4.23 -3.79
CA PHE A 91 -6.03 -5.25 -2.79
C PHE A 91 -7.38 -5.00 -2.07
N GLY A 92 -8.07 -3.90 -2.36
CA GLY A 92 -9.35 -3.56 -1.70
C GLY A 92 -9.16 -2.89 -0.33
N VAL A 93 -10.22 -2.83 0.48
CA VAL A 93 -10.19 -2.17 1.80
C VAL A 93 -9.68 -3.14 2.87
N HIS A 94 -8.36 -3.27 2.95
CA HIS A 94 -7.69 -3.97 4.05
C HIS A 94 -7.35 -3.03 5.21
N GLU A 95 -6.79 -3.57 6.29
CA GLU A 95 -6.58 -2.84 7.54
C GLU A 95 -5.78 -1.54 7.40
N TYR A 96 -4.82 -1.47 6.47
CA TYR A 96 -4.09 -0.24 6.20
C TYR A 96 -5.01 0.88 5.68
N ILE A 97 -5.93 0.57 4.76
CA ILE A 97 -6.90 1.54 4.24
C ILE A 97 -7.89 1.94 5.33
N ALA A 98 -8.34 0.98 6.14
CA ALA A 98 -9.18 1.27 7.31
C ALA A 98 -8.45 2.19 8.32
N ASP A 99 -7.17 1.96 8.58
CA ASP A 99 -6.35 2.80 9.44
C ASP A 99 -6.18 4.22 8.89
N VAL A 100 -5.87 4.37 7.61
CA VAL A 100 -5.79 5.69 6.96
C VAL A 100 -7.12 6.44 7.11
N THR A 101 -8.25 5.74 6.98
CA THR A 101 -9.58 6.31 7.18
C THR A 101 -9.77 6.79 8.63
N ARG A 102 -9.33 6.00 9.63
CA ARG A 102 -9.33 6.41 11.04
C ARG A 102 -8.42 7.61 11.32
N ARG A 103 -7.26 7.70 10.66
CA ARG A 103 -6.32 8.84 10.79
C ARG A 103 -6.96 10.14 10.32
N PHE A 104 -7.69 10.13 9.21
CA PHE A 104 -8.46 11.29 8.78
C PHE A 104 -9.59 11.63 9.75
N ALA A 105 -10.27 10.63 10.32
CA ALA A 105 -11.29 10.88 11.33
C ALA A 105 -10.72 11.55 12.59
N LYS A 106 -9.52 11.17 13.04
CA LYS A 106 -8.81 11.84 14.15
C LYS A 106 -8.47 13.31 13.85
N LEU A 107 -8.33 13.67 12.57
CA LEU A 107 -8.10 15.04 12.12
C LEU A 107 -9.40 15.84 11.93
N GLY A 108 -10.57 15.27 12.21
CA GLY A 108 -11.85 15.97 12.14
C GLY A 108 -12.65 15.77 10.85
N TYR A 109 -12.27 14.81 9.99
CA TYR A 109 -12.98 14.52 8.74
C TYR A 109 -13.98 13.37 8.89
N MET A 110 -14.98 13.33 8.01
CA MET A 110 -15.69 12.09 7.71
C MET A 110 -14.94 11.39 6.59
N ALA A 111 -14.22 10.32 6.92
CA ALA A 111 -13.44 9.57 5.97
C ALA A 111 -14.18 8.30 5.58
N ILE A 112 -14.15 7.97 4.29
CA ILE A 112 -14.96 6.91 3.68
C ILE A 112 -14.09 6.12 2.71
N ALA A 113 -14.00 4.81 2.89
CA ALA A 113 -13.28 3.89 2.00
C ALA A 113 -14.28 2.87 1.39
N PRO A 114 -14.75 3.10 0.15
CA PRO A 114 -15.68 2.19 -0.53
C PRO A 114 -14.98 0.92 -1.04
N GLU A 115 -15.65 -0.23 -0.93
CA GLU A 115 -15.17 -1.48 -1.54
C GLU A 115 -15.50 -1.55 -3.03
N PHE A 116 -14.65 -0.97 -3.87
CA PHE A 116 -14.86 -0.91 -5.33
C PHE A 116 -14.90 -2.28 -6.01
N PHE A 117 -14.15 -3.25 -5.47
CA PHE A 117 -13.86 -4.52 -6.14
C PHE A 117 -14.80 -5.66 -5.77
N ILE A 118 -15.64 -5.49 -4.74
CA ILE A 118 -16.49 -6.56 -4.21
C ILE A 118 -17.40 -7.22 -5.27
N ARG A 119 -17.78 -6.48 -6.32
CA ARG A 119 -18.56 -7.00 -7.46
C ARG A 119 -17.75 -7.95 -8.35
N ALA A 120 -16.45 -7.74 -8.48
CA ALA A 120 -15.55 -8.59 -9.25
C ALA A 120 -15.01 -9.77 -8.42
N GLY A 121 -14.91 -9.60 -7.09
CA GLY A 121 -14.46 -10.62 -6.13
C GLY A 121 -13.45 -10.04 -5.13
N ASP A 122 -12.91 -10.91 -4.29
CA ASP A 122 -11.87 -10.54 -3.31
C ASP A 122 -10.46 -10.64 -3.95
N PRO A 123 -9.71 -9.53 -4.09
CA PRO A 123 -8.35 -9.53 -4.60
C PRO A 123 -7.39 -10.44 -3.82
N ASN A 124 -7.62 -10.63 -2.52
CA ASN A 124 -6.72 -11.40 -1.64
C ASN A 124 -6.79 -12.90 -1.88
N THR A 125 -7.73 -13.36 -2.72
CA THR A 125 -7.81 -14.76 -3.17
C THR A 125 -6.82 -15.10 -4.29
N TYR A 126 -6.15 -14.10 -4.87
CA TYR A 126 -5.19 -14.27 -5.97
C TYR A 126 -3.74 -14.15 -5.47
N GLY A 127 -2.87 -15.02 -5.98
CA GLY A 127 -1.46 -15.07 -5.55
C GLY A 127 -0.52 -14.12 -6.30
N THR A 128 -0.96 -13.52 -7.40
CA THR A 128 -0.12 -12.62 -8.21
C THR A 128 -0.84 -11.33 -8.57
N THR A 129 -0.07 -10.25 -8.70
CA THR A 129 -0.60 -8.96 -9.18
C THR A 129 -1.20 -9.07 -10.57
N ALA A 130 -0.63 -9.90 -11.46
CA ALA A 130 -1.17 -10.10 -12.80
C ALA A 130 -2.60 -10.68 -12.76
N ASP A 131 -2.83 -11.65 -11.88
CA ASP A 131 -4.16 -12.25 -11.71
C ASP A 131 -5.16 -11.26 -11.13
N ILE A 132 -4.75 -10.43 -10.16
CA ILE A 132 -5.59 -9.36 -9.60
C ILE A 132 -5.95 -8.34 -10.69
N MET A 133 -4.97 -7.91 -11.48
CA MET A 133 -5.20 -6.95 -12.56
C MET A 133 -6.18 -7.50 -13.60
N SER A 134 -6.04 -8.76 -14.00
CA SER A 134 -6.92 -9.37 -15.01
C SER A 134 -8.30 -9.75 -14.49
N ASN A 135 -8.41 -10.20 -13.24
CA ASN A 135 -9.65 -10.78 -12.73
C ASN A 135 -10.48 -9.80 -11.89
N ILE A 136 -9.86 -8.76 -11.34
CA ILE A 136 -10.52 -7.79 -10.46
C ILE A 136 -10.50 -6.39 -11.08
N VAL A 137 -9.31 -5.81 -11.28
CA VAL A 137 -9.18 -4.41 -11.71
C VAL A 137 -9.74 -4.21 -13.11
N ALA A 138 -9.38 -5.07 -14.08
CA ALA A 138 -9.89 -4.97 -15.45
C ALA A 138 -11.42 -5.18 -15.56
N LYS A 139 -12.05 -5.80 -14.56
CA LYS A 139 -13.51 -6.01 -14.50
C LYS A 139 -14.24 -4.91 -13.73
N THR A 140 -13.51 -3.91 -13.23
CA THR A 140 -14.05 -2.79 -12.45
C THR A 140 -13.90 -1.51 -13.26
N PRO A 141 -14.88 -1.17 -14.11
CA PRO A 141 -14.78 0.00 -14.99
C PRO A 141 -14.86 1.31 -14.21
N ASP A 142 -14.20 2.35 -14.71
CA ASP A 142 -14.19 3.68 -14.09
C ASP A 142 -15.59 4.24 -13.82
N SER A 143 -16.56 3.97 -14.71
CA SER A 143 -17.95 4.39 -14.53
C SER A 143 -18.58 3.79 -13.27
N GLN A 144 -18.24 2.54 -12.92
CA GLN A 144 -18.66 1.93 -11.67
C GLN A 144 -18.01 2.64 -10.48
N VAL A 145 -16.69 2.82 -10.52
CA VAL A 145 -15.93 3.47 -9.43
C VAL A 145 -16.45 4.89 -9.16
N LEU A 146 -16.71 5.67 -10.21
CA LEU A 146 -17.25 7.02 -10.07
C LEU A 146 -18.67 7.01 -9.51
N ASN A 147 -19.51 6.04 -9.90
CA ASN A 147 -20.85 5.89 -9.33
C ASN A 147 -20.80 5.49 -7.85
N ASP A 148 -19.85 4.64 -7.46
CA ASP A 148 -19.63 4.24 -6.07
C ASP A 148 -19.19 5.43 -5.21
N ILE A 149 -18.25 6.23 -5.72
CA ILE A 149 -17.82 7.48 -5.07
C ILE A 149 -19.01 8.43 -4.93
N GLN A 150 -19.82 8.59 -5.98
CA GLN A 150 -21.00 9.46 -5.92
C GLN A 150 -22.01 8.98 -4.86
N ALA A 151 -22.26 7.67 -4.78
CA ALA A 151 -23.16 7.09 -3.78
C ALA A 151 -22.63 7.26 -2.35
N ALA A 152 -21.31 7.21 -2.15
CA ALA A 152 -20.68 7.41 -0.86
C ALA A 152 -20.84 8.83 -0.28
N LEU A 153 -21.23 9.82 -1.11
CA LEU A 153 -21.38 11.22 -0.71
C LEU A 153 -22.83 11.61 -0.33
N VAL A 154 -23.82 10.72 -0.50
CA VAL A 154 -25.26 11.05 -0.42
C VAL A 154 -25.91 10.44 0.82
#